data_AF-A0A7Y5BL68-F1
#
_entry.id   AF-A0A7Y5BL68-F1
#
_cell.length_a   1.000
_cell.length_b   1.000
_cell.length_c   1.000
_cell.angle_alpha   90.00
_cell.angle_beta   90.00
_cell.angle_gamma   90.00
#
_symmetry.space_group_name_H-M   'P 1'
#
loop_
_entity.id
_entity.type
_entity.pdbx_description
1 polymer ?
#
loop_
_entity_poly.entity_id
_entity_poly.type
_entity_poly.pdbx_seq_one_letter_code
_entity_poly.pdbx_strand_id
1 'polypeptide(L)'
;MILGFKQQFIRPILDGTKIHTIREDVHNRWHVGNKIHFATGVRTKNYKQFLEKFCTGTQTIKIKHGEFSFSVFIDNKKLFTGLSLYIDVD
;
A
#
# COMPACT_ATOMS: atom_id res chain seq x y z
N MET A 1 -14.56 -0.84 6.03
CA MET A 1 -13.21 -1.41 6.23
C MET A 1 -12.33 -0.41 6.95
N ILE A 2 -11.49 -0.83 7.90
CA ILE A 2 -10.58 0.11 8.61
C ILE A 2 -9.18 0.04 7.97
N LEU A 3 -8.61 1.21 7.66
CA LEU A 3 -7.27 1.35 7.14
C LEU A 3 -6.42 2.18 8.11
N GLY A 4 -5.47 1.51 8.76
CA GLY A 4 -4.60 2.11 9.78
C GLY A 4 -3.41 2.86 9.18
N PHE A 5 -3.13 4.06 9.70
CA PHE A 5 -2.00 4.90 9.32
C PHE A 5 -1.20 5.35 10.54
N LYS A 6 0.09 5.66 10.32
CA LYS A 6 0.90 6.41 11.30
C LYS A 6 0.52 7.91 11.24
N GLN A 7 0.76 8.63 12.35
CA GLN A 7 0.34 10.03 12.50
C GLN A 7 0.87 10.95 11.39
N GLN A 8 2.10 10.75 10.92
CA GLN A 8 2.71 11.58 9.87
C GLN A 8 1.97 11.54 8.52
N PHE A 9 1.10 10.55 8.31
CA PHE A 9 0.35 10.43 7.06
C PHE A 9 -1.01 11.13 7.08
N ILE A 10 -1.48 11.64 8.23
CA ILE A 10 -2.77 12.33 8.29
C ILE A 10 -2.78 13.52 7.33
N ARG A 11 -1.81 14.44 7.44
CA ARG A 11 -1.76 15.64 6.62
C ARG A 11 -1.62 15.32 5.11
N PRO A 12 -0.67 14.48 4.66
CA PRO A 12 -0.56 14.08 3.26
C PRO A 12 -1.81 13.39 2.68
N ILE A 13 -2.58 12.68 3.51
CA ILE A 13 -3.82 12.04 3.04
C ILE A 13 -4.95 13.05 2.91
N LEU A 14 -5.05 13.99 3.86
CA LEU A 14 -6.07 15.03 3.85
C LEU A 14 -5.84 16.06 2.74
N ASP A 15 -4.59 16.43 2.47
CA ASP A 15 -4.23 17.33 1.37
C ASP A 15 -4.21 16.66 -0.01
N GLY A 16 -4.34 15.34 -0.07
CA GLY A 16 -4.41 14.57 -1.31
C GLY A 16 -3.06 14.29 -1.98
N THR A 17 -1.93 14.59 -1.35
CA THR A 17 -0.60 14.20 -1.87
C THR A 17 -0.34 12.69 -1.73
N LYS A 18 -0.92 12.04 -0.72
CA LYS A 18 -0.88 10.59 -0.52
C LYS A 18 -2.23 9.94 -0.85
N ILE A 19 -2.37 9.49 -2.08
CA ILE A 19 -3.60 8.86 -2.58
C ILE A 19 -3.55 7.33 -2.66
N HIS A 20 -2.35 6.73 -2.64
CA HIS A 20 -2.16 5.30 -2.79
C HIS A 20 -1.66 4.60 -1.52
N THR A 21 -2.05 3.34 -1.38
CA THR A 21 -1.52 2.39 -0.38
C THR A 21 -1.19 1.06 -1.05
N ILE A 22 -0.05 0.48 -0.71
CA ILE A 22 0.34 -0.89 -1.11
C ILE A 22 0.12 -1.79 0.09
N ARG A 23 -0.54 -2.94 -0.12
CA ARG A 23 -0.84 -3.91 0.93
C ARG A 23 -0.83 -5.31 0.34
N GLU A 24 -0.39 -6.27 1.14
CA GLU A 24 -0.71 -7.66 0.89
C GLU A 24 -2.20 -7.89 1.18
N ASP A 25 -2.88 -8.61 0.29
CA ASP A 25 -4.31 -8.91 0.40
C ASP A 25 -4.62 -10.39 0.17
N VAL A 26 -4.02 -11.24 1.00
CA VAL A 26 -4.20 -12.71 0.95
C VAL A 26 -5.68 -13.13 0.96
N HIS A 27 -6.54 -12.36 1.63
CA HIS A 27 -7.96 -12.68 1.80
C HIS A 27 -8.89 -11.93 0.82
N ASN A 28 -8.34 -11.28 -0.22
CA ASN A 28 -9.11 -10.54 -1.24
C ASN A 28 -10.17 -9.60 -0.64
N ARG A 29 -9.78 -8.82 0.36
CA ARG A 29 -10.70 -7.96 1.12
C ARG A 29 -10.96 -6.64 0.40
N TRP A 30 -10.04 -6.18 -0.45
CA TRP A 30 -10.14 -4.88 -1.09
C TRP A 30 -10.76 -5.00 -2.49
N HIS A 31 -11.83 -4.24 -2.72
CA HIS A 31 -12.46 -4.10 -4.02
C HIS A 31 -13.02 -2.69 -4.17
N VAL A 32 -13.23 -2.27 -5.42
CA VAL A 32 -13.81 -0.97 -5.76
C VAL A 32 -15.18 -0.81 -5.10
N GLY A 33 -15.47 0.38 -4.59
CA GLY A 33 -16.72 0.68 -3.88
C GLY A 33 -16.69 0.35 -2.39
N ASN A 34 -15.65 -0.30 -1.86
CA ASN A 34 -15.53 -0.50 -0.42
C ASN A 34 -15.44 0.83 0.32
N LYS A 35 -16.29 1.02 1.34
CA LYS A 35 -16.14 2.13 2.29
C LYS A 35 -14.94 1.89 3.20
N ILE A 36 -14.04 2.86 3.28
CA ILE A 36 -12.79 2.82 4.03
C ILE A 36 -12.79 3.91 5.09
N HIS A 37 -12.58 3.50 6.34
CA HIS A 37 -12.39 4.37 7.49
C HIS A 37 -10.89 4.49 7.73
N PHE A 38 -10.33 5.66 7.45
CA PHE A 38 -8.92 5.95 7.66
C PHE A 38 -8.73 6.33 9.13
N ALA A 39 -7.84 5.62 9.82
CA ALA A 39 -7.67 5.78 11.26
C ALA A 39 -6.22 5.69 11.72
N THR A 40 -5.92 6.32 12.85
CA THR A 40 -4.70 6.10 13.64
C THR A 40 -5.01 5.34 14.92
N GLY A 41 -4.01 4.72 15.54
CA GLY A 41 -4.20 4.02 16.82
C GLY A 41 -5.12 2.80 16.69
N VAL A 42 -5.13 2.14 15.53
CA VAL A 42 -5.96 0.95 15.30
C VAL A 42 -5.57 -0.15 16.28
N ARG A 43 -6.57 -0.76 16.94
CA ARG A 43 -6.43 -1.75 18.04
C ARG A 43 -5.81 -1.20 19.34
N THR A 44 -5.85 0.11 19.55
CA THR A 44 -5.46 0.74 20.82
C THR A 44 -6.59 1.63 21.36
N LYS A 45 -6.46 2.05 22.63
CA LYS A 45 -7.38 3.03 23.24
C LYS A 45 -7.32 4.40 22.57
N ASN A 46 -6.23 4.71 21.85
CA ASN A 46 -6.04 5.98 21.15
C ASN A 46 -6.56 5.92 19.69
N TYR A 47 -7.57 5.09 19.43
CA TYR A 47 -8.20 4.99 18.12
C TYR A 47 -8.80 6.33 17.71
N LYS A 48 -8.45 6.81 16.51
CA LYS A 48 -9.03 8.02 15.94
C LYS A 48 -9.22 7.83 14.45
N GLN A 49 -10.48 7.78 14.02
CA GLN A 49 -10.85 7.92 12.61
C GLN A 49 -10.70 9.39 12.22
N PHE A 50 -10.08 9.66 11.06
CA PHE A 50 -9.83 11.03 10.60
C PHE A 50 -10.35 11.30 9.18
N LEU A 51 -10.72 10.27 8.42
CA LEU A 51 -11.28 10.41 7.08
C LEU A 51 -12.11 9.17 6.71
N GLU A 52 -13.13 9.36 5.89
CA GLU A 52 -13.88 8.29 5.26
C GLU A 52 -13.88 8.50 3.74
N LYS A 53 -13.57 7.44 2.98
CA LYS A 53 -13.57 7.45 1.50
C LYS A 53 -13.97 6.08 0.95
N PHE A 54 -14.31 6.03 -0.32
CA PHE A 54 -14.52 4.78 -1.05
C PHE A 54 -13.24 4.35 -1.77
N CYS A 55 -13.01 3.04 -1.87
CA CYS A 55 -11.98 2.47 -2.74
C CYS A 55 -12.35 2.77 -4.19
N THR A 56 -11.51 3.53 -4.89
CA THR A 56 -11.74 3.91 -6.30
C THR A 56 -11.09 2.94 -7.29
N GLY A 57 -10.14 2.11 -6.84
CA GLY A 57 -9.40 1.20 -7.68
C GLY A 57 -8.50 0.28 -6.86
N THR A 58 -8.27 -0.93 -7.37
CA THR A 58 -7.23 -1.84 -6.91
C THR A 58 -6.34 -2.21 -8.09
N GLN A 59 -5.06 -2.47 -7.82
CA GLN A 59 -4.10 -2.91 -8.83
C GLN A 59 -3.26 -4.04 -8.23
N THR A 60 -2.98 -5.06 -9.02
CA THR A 60 -2.15 -6.18 -8.60
C THR A 60 -0.68 -5.85 -8.84
N ILE A 61 0.09 -5.74 -7.76
CA ILE A 61 1.54 -5.59 -7.84
C ILE A 61 2.18 -6.97 -7.69
N LYS A 62 3.03 -7.35 -8.65
CA LYS A 62 3.85 -8.57 -8.57
C LYS A 62 5.32 -8.17 -8.65
N ILE A 63 6.14 -8.64 -7.72
CA ILE A 63 7.58 -8.47 -7.74
C ILE A 63 8.18 -9.85 -7.96
N LYS A 64 8.91 -10.03 -9.07
CA LYS A 64 9.64 -11.26 -9.36
C LYS A 64 11.12 -11.02 -9.13
N HIS A 65 11.74 -11.85 -8.32
CA HIS A 65 13.18 -11.85 -8.10
C HIS A 65 13.84 -12.94 -8.96
N GLY A 66 14.87 -12.57 -9.71
CA GLY A 66 15.79 -13.47 -10.39
C GLY A 66 17.17 -13.38 -9.74
N GLU A 67 18.14 -14.13 -10.25
CA GLU A 67 19.47 -14.26 -9.64
C GLU A 67 20.20 -12.91 -9.48
N PHE A 68 20.16 -12.05 -10.51
CA PHE A 68 20.85 -10.75 -10.53
C PHE A 68 19.91 -9.57 -10.80
N SER A 69 18.61 -9.79 -10.73
CA SER A 69 17.64 -8.75 -11.06
C SER A 69 16.32 -8.95 -10.34
N PHE A 70 15.54 -7.89 -10.28
CA PHE A 70 14.13 -7.97 -9.93
C PHE A 70 13.30 -7.24 -10.98
N SER A 71 12.07 -7.71 -11.17
CA SER A 71 11.10 -7.06 -12.06
C SER A 71 9.81 -6.76 -11.32
N VAL A 72 9.30 -5.55 -11.49
CA VAL A 72 8.04 -5.10 -10.90
C VAL A 72 6.97 -5.05 -12.00
N PHE A 73 5.83 -5.67 -11.72
CA PHE A 73 4.67 -5.70 -12.59
C PHE A 73 3.48 -5.07 -11.89
N ILE A 74 2.68 -4.31 -12.63
CA ILE A 74 1.38 -3.80 -12.21
C ILE A 74 0.34 -4.30 -13.22
N ASP A 75 -0.70 -4.98 -12.73
CA ASP A 75 -1.76 -5.58 -13.55
C ASP A 75 -1.21 -6.39 -14.74
N ASN A 76 -0.17 -7.19 -14.45
CA ASN A 76 0.60 -8.03 -15.39
C ASN A 76 1.48 -7.26 -16.40
N LYS A 77 1.44 -5.93 -16.44
CA LYS A 77 2.38 -5.11 -17.22
C LYS A 77 3.68 -4.94 -16.46
N LYS A 78 4.81 -5.34 -17.06
CA LYS A 78 6.14 -5.05 -16.51
C LYS A 78 6.37 -3.53 -16.54
N LEU A 79 6.63 -2.94 -15.39
CA LEU A 79 6.94 -1.51 -15.27
C LEU A 79 8.43 -1.25 -15.14
N PHE A 80 9.14 -2.14 -14.44
CA PHE A 80 10.52 -1.90 -14.09
C PHE A 80 11.30 -3.22 -14.02
N THR A 81 12.58 -3.14 -14.37
CA THR A 81 13.57 -4.16 -14.08
C THR A 81 14.78 -3.45 -13.48
N GLY A 82 15.19 -3.90 -12.29
CA GLY A 82 16.41 -3.42 -11.61
C GLY A 82 17.42 -4.55 -11.47
N LEU A 83 18.69 -4.18 -11.33
CA LEU A 83 19.75 -5.12 -10.96
C LEU A 83 19.76 -5.32 -9.45
N SER A 84 19.92 -6.56 -9.03
CA SER A 84 20.20 -6.92 -7.63
C SER A 84 21.72 -6.97 -7.49
N LEU A 85 22.32 -5.90 -6.95
CA LEU A 85 23.73 -5.94 -6.54
C LEU A 85 23.77 -6.54 -5.12
N TYR A 86 24.36 -7.73 -4.99
CA TYR A 86 24.81 -8.21 -3.69
C TYR A 86 26.06 -7.42 -3.32
N ILE A 87 25.95 -6.57 -2.31
CA ILE A 87 27.12 -6.09 -1.57
C ILE A 87 27.07 -6.88 -0.27
N ASP A 88 27.86 -7.93 -0.20
CA ASP A 88 28.16 -8.56 1.09
C ASP A 88 28.88 -7.50 1.93
N VAL A 89 28.22 -7.03 2.97
CA VAL A 89 28.83 -6.17 3.97
C VAL A 89 29.39 -7.11 5.03
N ASP A 90 30.69 -7.40 4.92
CA ASP A 90 31.47 -8.12 5.93
C ASP A 90 31.45 -7.40 7.30
#